data_AF-A6TLJ6-F1
#
_entry.id   AF-A6TLJ6-F1
#
_cell.length_a   1.000
_cell.length_b   1.000
_cell.length_c   1.000
_cell.angle_alpha   90.00
_cell.angle_beta   90.00
_cell.angle_gamma   90.00
#
_symmetry.space_group_name_H-M   'P 1'
#
loop_
_entity.id
_entity.type
_entity.pdbx_description
1 polymer ?
#
loop_
_entity_poly.entity_id
_entity_poly.type
_entity_poly.pdbx_seq_one_letter_code
_entity_poly.pdbx_strand_id
1 'polypeptide(L)' 'MYRNLEAEMVREGISRKDLAELLEVRYATIIDKLKGKFGFTLDEAFKIRNSFFSDLSFEYLFEVTTTSAS' A
#
# COMPACT_ATOMS: atom_id res chain seq x y z
N MET A 1 -3.73 -8.06 -4.35
CA MET A 1 -3.75 -6.64 -4.72
C MET A 1 -4.36 -5.82 -3.59
N TYR A 2 -3.76 -4.68 -3.27
CA TYR A 2 -4.16 -3.81 -2.15
C TYR A 2 -5.06 -2.67 -2.65
N ARG A 3 -6.33 -3.00 -2.92
CA ARG A 3 -7.29 -2.08 -3.56
C ARG A 3 -7.63 -0.87 -2.70
N ASN A 4 -7.77 -1.06 -1.39
CA ASN A 4 -8.10 0.01 -0.47
C ASN A 4 -6.95 1.02 -0.39
N LEU A 5 -5.71 0.55 -0.23
CA LEU A 5 -4.52 1.41 -0.29
C LEU A 5 -4.46 2.21 -1.59
N GLU A 6 -4.68 1.60 -2.76
CA GLU A 6 -4.67 2.33 -4.03
C GLU A 6 -5.81 3.37 -4.12
N ALA A 7 -7.00 3.08 -3.57
CA ALA A 7 -8.10 4.03 -3.56
C ALA A 7 -7.80 5.25 -2.69
N GLU A 8 -7.25 5.04 -1.49
CA GLU A 8 -6.88 6.12 -0.57
C GLU A 8 -5.69 6.93 -1.09
N MET A 9 -4.73 6.30 -1.76
CA MET A 9 -3.68 7.01 -2.49
C MET A 9 -4.25 7.99 -3.52
N VAL A 10 -5.28 7.59 -4.27
CA VAL A 10 -5.92 8.49 -5.25
C VAL A 10 -6.69 9.62 -4.56
N ARG A 11 -7.36 9.35 -3.44
CA ARG A 11 -8.13 10.35 -2.67
C ARG A 11 -7.24 11.43 -2.07
N GLU A 12 -6.12 11.02 -1.48
CA GLU A 12 -5.15 11.91 -0.81
C GLU A 12 -4.09 12.47 -1.76
N GLY A 13 -4.14 12.10 -3.06
CA GLY A 13 -3.16 12.56 -4.06
C GLY A 13 -1.76 11.99 -3.88
N ILE A 14 -1.62 10.86 -3.18
CA ILE A 14 -0.34 10.18 -2.93
C ILE A 14 0.03 9.33 -4.14
N SER A 15 1.19 9.60 -4.72
CA SER A 15 1.71 8.87 -5.85
C SER A 15 2.48 7.61 -5.43
N ARG A 16 2.65 6.69 -6.38
CA ARG A 16 3.54 5.52 -6.20
C ARG A 16 5.01 5.93 -6.02
N LYS A 17 5.40 7.13 -6.47
CA LYS A 17 6.73 7.69 -6.27
C LYS A 17 6.93 8.09 -4.81
N ASP A 18 5.92 8.68 -4.18
CA ASP A 18 5.97 9.07 -2.76
C ASP A 18 6.14 7.84 -1.87
N LEU A 19 5.45 6.73 -2.18
CA LEU A 19 5.67 5.46 -1.49
C LEU A 19 7.09 4.91 -1.70
N ALA A 20 7.63 5.02 -2.91
CA ALA A 20 8.97 4.55 -3.22
C ALA A 20 10.03 5.34 -2.46
N GLU A 21 9.85 6.66 -2.35
CA GLU A 21 10.72 7.56 -1.58
C GLU A 21 10.59 7.28 -0.08
N LEU A 22 9.37 7.15 0.46
CA LEU A 22 9.14 6.84 1.87
C LEU A 22 9.78 5.50 2.32
N LEU A 23 9.71 4.49 1.45
CA LEU A 23 10.22 3.16 1.76
C LEU A 23 11.67 2.94 1.31
N GLU A 24 12.27 3.92 0.63
CA GLU A 24 13.62 3.83 0.05
C GLU A 24 13.80 2.63 -0.90
N VAL A 25 12.76 2.34 -1.69
CA VAL A 25 12.76 1.23 -2.65
C VAL A 25 12.59 1.73 -4.08
N ARG A 26 12.81 0.84 -5.05
CA ARG A 26 12.56 1.15 -6.47
C ARG A 26 11.06 1.28 -6.73
N TYR A 27 10.69 2.17 -7.64
CA TYR A 27 9.31 2.34 -8.10
C TYR A 27 8.66 1.03 -8.57
N ALA A 28 9.42 0.16 -9.23
CA ALA A 28 8.95 -1.16 -9.66
C ALA A 28 8.57 -2.07 -8.47
N THR A 29 9.28 -1.96 -7.34
CA THR A 29 8.97 -2.71 -6.11
C THR A 29 7.61 -2.29 -5.54
N ILE A 30 7.29 -0.99 -5.56
CA ILE A 30 5.97 -0.49 -5.15
C ILE A 30 4.87 -1.04 -6.05
N ILE A 31 5.07 -1.05 -7.37
CA ILE A 31 4.10 -1.64 -8.30
C ILE A 31 3.85 -3.11 -8.00
N ASP A 32 4.92 -3.90 -7.83
CA ASP A 32 4.82 -5.33 -7.54
C ASP A 32 4.12 -5.58 -6.19
N LYS A 33 4.40 -4.75 -5.17
CA LYS A 33 3.74 -4.82 -3.87
C LYS A 33 2.25 -4.47 -3.95
N LEU A 34 1.88 -3.35 -4.57
CA LEU A 34 0.47 -2.94 -4.73
C LEU A 34 -0.36 -3.97 -5.50
N LYS A 35 0.22 -4.57 -6.55
CA LYS A 35 -0.40 -5.67 -7.29
C LYS A 35 -0.56 -6.95 -6.46
N GLY A 36 0.15 -7.07 -5.34
CA GLY A 36 0.13 -8.22 -4.44
C GLY A 36 1.03 -9.36 -4.90
N LYS A 37 2.03 -9.10 -5.77
CA LYS A 37 3.07 -10.08 -6.10
C LYS A 37 3.99 -10.30 -4.90
N PHE A 38 4.21 -9.26 -4.10
CA PHE A 38 4.85 -9.31 -2.80
C PHE A 38 3.99 -8.56 -1.78
N GLY A 39 4.03 -8.99 -0.52
CA GLY A 39 3.39 -8.25 0.56
C GLY A 39 4.21 -7.02 0.99
N PHE A 40 3.54 -6.10 1.70
CA PHE A 40 4.24 -5.13 2.55
C PHE A 40 4.71 -5.82 3.83
N THR A 41 5.92 -5.51 4.28
CA THR A 41 6.36 -5.90 5.63
C THR A 41 5.60 -5.07 6.66
N LEU A 42 5.63 -5.52 7.92
CA LEU A 42 4.96 -4.79 9.00
C LEU A 42 5.52 -3.36 9.14
N ASP A 43 6.84 -3.19 9.08
CA ASP A 43 7.50 -1.89 9.18
C ASP A 43 7.12 -0.95 8.03
N GLU A 44 7.06 -1.47 6.80
CA GLU A 44 6.60 -0.70 5.63
C GLU A 44 5.15 -0.26 5.82
N ALA A 45 4.28 -1.16 6.29
CA ALA A 45 2.89 -0.84 6.54
C ALA A 45 2.74 0.28 7.59
N PHE A 46 3.52 0.20 8.69
CA PHE A 46 3.57 1.25 9.71
C PHE A 46 4.01 2.59 9.13
N LYS A 47 5.08 2.60 8.33
CA LYS A 47 5.58 3.82 7.69
C LYS A 47 4.51 4.46 6.81
N ILE A 48 3.88 3.68 5.94
CA ILE A 48 2.84 4.16 5.02
C ILE A 48 1.66 4.75 5.79
N ARG A 49 1.10 3.98 6.73
CA ARG A 49 -0.06 4.42 7.50
C ARG A 49 0.24 5.69 8.28
N ASN A 50 1.34 5.72 9.02
CA ASN A 50 1.65 6.86 9.89
C ASN A 50 2.02 8.13 9.11
N SER A 51 2.55 7.99 7.88
CA SER A 51 2.95 9.13 7.06
C SER A 51 1.81 9.71 6.24
N PHE A 52 0.92 8.87 5.73
CA PHE A 52 -0.09 9.29 4.75
C PHE A 52 -1.55 9.03 5.17
N PHE A 53 -1.80 8.09 6.08
CA PHE A 53 -3.14 7.58 6.38
C PHE A 53 -3.35 7.34 7.88
N SER A 54 -2.97 8.32 8.71
CA SER A 54 -2.93 8.17 10.18
C SER A 54 -4.28 7.81 10.80
N ASP A 55 -5.36 8.17 10.12
CA ASP A 55 -6.73 8.04 10.59
C ASP A 55 -7.41 6.74 10.13
N LEU A 56 -6.74 5.96 9.26
CA LEU A 56 -7.25 4.70 8.73
C LEU A 56 -6.65 3.49 9.48
N SER A 57 -7.31 2.34 9.44
CA SER A 57 -6.81 1.12 10.08
C SER A 57 -5.87 0.32 9.17
N PHE A 58 -5.00 -0.50 9.76
CA PHE A 58 -4.14 -1.39 8.99
C PHE A 58 -4.96 -2.44 8.24
N GLU A 59 -5.98 -2.99 8.88
CA GLU A 59 -6.88 -4.01 8.34
C GLU A 59 -7.58 -3.50 7.08
N TYR A 60 -7.99 -2.23 7.07
CA TYR A 60 -8.60 -1.61 5.91
C TYR A 60 -7.58 -1.35 4.80
N LEU A 61 -6.49 -0.64 5.09
CA LEU A 61 -5.50 -0.24 4.08
C LEU A 61 -4.86 -1.45 3.39
N PHE A 62 -4.49 -2.46 4.18
CA PHE A 62 -3.73 -3.62 3.71
C PHE A 62 -4.62 -4.86 3.51
N GLU A 63 -5.93 -4.69 3.36
CA GLU A 63 -6.82 -5.77 2.94
C GLU A 63 -6.40 -6.29 1.56
N VAL A 64 -6.11 -7.59 1.50
CA VAL A 64 -5.80 -8.26 0.23
C VAL A 64 -7.10 -8.86 -0.29
N THR A 65 -7.55 -8.43 -1.47
CA THR A 65 -8.59 -9.20 -2.17
C THR A 65 -8.00 -10.54 -2.58
N THR A 66 -8.23 -11.57 -1.76
CA THR A 66 -8.13 -12.96 -2.15
C THR A 66 -9.29 -13.23 -3.08
N THR A 67 -9.00 -13.43 -4.38
CA THR A 67 -9.97 -14.06 -5.26
C THR A 67 -10.17 -15.48 -4.72
N SER A 68 -11.22 -15.68 -3.94
CA SER A 68 -11.76 -17.01 -3.67
C SER A 68 -12.18 -17.55 -5.03
N ALA A 69 -11.37 -18.45 -5.60
CA ALA A 69 -11.81 -19.30 -6.69
C ALA A 69 -13.02 -20.09 -6.17
N SER A 70 -14.21 -19.69 -6.62
CA SER A 70 -15.47 -20.42 -6.48
C SER A 70 -15.77 -21.09 -7.81
#